data_AF-A0A0D3QT73-F1
#
_entry.id   AF-A0A0D3QT73-F1
#
_cell.length_a   1.000
_cell.length_b   1.000
_cell.length_c   1.000
_cell.angle_alpha   90.00
_cell.angle_beta   90.00
_cell.angle_gamma   90.00
#
_symmetry.space_group_name_H-M   'P 1'
#
loop_
_entity.id
_entity.type
_entity.pdbx_description
1 polymer ?
#
loop_
_entity_poly.entity_id
_entity_poly.type
_entity_poly.pdbx_seq_one_letter_code
_entity_poly.pdbx_strand_id
1 'polypeptide(L)'
;LNRIGGKQQIMVGYSDSGKDAGRLSAAWQLYQAQAEVAKVAKKYDVKLTFFHGRGGTVGRGGGPTHLAILSQPPDTINGSLRVTIQGEVIEHSFGEEHLCFRTLQRFTAATLEHGMHPPISPKPEWSKLMDEMAVVATDAYRSVVVREPRFVEYFRSATPETEYGRMNIGSRPAKRRPGGGITTLRAIPWIFSWTQTRFHLPVWLGVGTAFKHAIDKDIKNFQLLKEMY
;
A
#
# COMPACT_ATOMS: atom_id res chain seq x y z
N LEU A 1 21.35 -19.70 -11.65
CA LEU A 1 20.55 -20.17 -10.49
C LEU A 1 21.39 -20.40 -9.22
N ASN A 2 22.66 -20.85 -9.31
CA ASN A 2 23.50 -21.13 -8.12
C ASN A 2 23.93 -19.94 -7.23
N ARG A 3 23.81 -18.68 -7.67
CA ARG A 3 24.25 -17.52 -6.85
C ARG A 3 23.30 -17.16 -5.70
N ILE A 4 22.02 -17.55 -5.78
CA ILE A 4 21.00 -17.17 -4.80
C ILE A 4 20.53 -18.35 -3.94
N GLY A 5 21.10 -19.54 -4.11
CA GLY A 5 20.73 -20.74 -3.33
C GLY A 5 19.22 -21.09 -3.41
N GLY A 6 18.59 -20.85 -4.56
CA GLY A 6 17.16 -21.10 -4.77
C GLY A 6 16.21 -20.19 -3.99
N LYS A 7 16.69 -19.08 -3.40
CA LYS A 7 15.87 -18.17 -2.59
C LYS A 7 16.02 -16.74 -3.06
N GLN A 8 14.90 -16.01 -3.19
CA GLN A 8 14.90 -14.59 -3.53
C GLN A 8 13.95 -13.84 -2.61
N GLN A 9 14.34 -12.63 -2.22
CA GLN A 9 13.46 -11.71 -1.50
C GLN A 9 13.23 -10.45 -2.33
N ILE A 10 11.98 -9.97 -2.34
CA ILE A 10 11.60 -8.72 -3.03
C ILE A 10 10.80 -7.86 -2.05
N MET A 11 11.20 -6.60 -1.90
CA MET A 11 10.50 -5.65 -1.04
C MET A 11 9.44 -4.87 -1.85
N VAL A 12 8.23 -4.74 -1.29
CA VAL A 12 7.13 -3.95 -1.87
C VAL A 12 6.83 -2.72 -1.02
N GLY A 13 6.75 -1.55 -1.66
CA GLY A 13 6.60 -0.25 -0.99
C GLY A 13 5.23 0.38 -1.24
N TYR A 14 4.31 0.26 -0.28
CA TYR A 14 2.94 0.77 -0.43
C TYR A 14 2.85 2.29 -0.34
N SER A 15 3.45 2.90 0.68
CA SER A 15 3.42 4.36 0.85
C SER A 15 4.17 5.09 -0.27
N ASP A 16 5.28 4.53 -0.74
CA ASP A 16 6.05 5.13 -1.84
C ASP A 16 5.27 5.03 -3.16
N SER A 17 4.71 3.87 -3.49
CA SER A 17 3.89 3.71 -4.70
C SER A 17 2.62 4.57 -4.65
N GLY A 18 1.97 4.65 -3.48
CA GLY A 18 0.79 5.50 -3.29
C GLY A 18 1.08 7.00 -3.39
N LYS A 19 2.30 7.44 -3.04
CA LYS A 19 2.74 8.83 -3.25
C LYS A 19 2.96 9.15 -4.74
N ASP A 20 3.28 8.14 -5.54
CA ASP A 20 3.56 8.35 -6.97
C ASP A 20 2.29 8.38 -7.84
N ALA A 21 1.34 7.48 -7.54
CA ALA A 21 0.19 7.22 -8.41
C ALA A 21 -1.17 7.20 -7.69
N GLY A 22 -1.22 7.54 -6.41
CA GLY A 22 -2.44 7.42 -5.61
C GLY A 22 -2.65 5.99 -5.07
N ARG A 23 -3.45 5.87 -4.01
CA ARG A 23 -3.55 4.64 -3.22
C ARG A 23 -4.18 3.46 -3.96
N LEU A 24 -5.26 3.71 -4.71
CA LEU A 24 -6.00 2.67 -5.44
C LEU A 24 -5.11 1.99 -6.48
N SER A 25 -4.51 2.79 -7.36
CA SER A 25 -3.62 2.33 -8.42
C SER A 25 -2.41 1.61 -7.86
N ALA A 26 -1.79 2.15 -6.80
CA ALA A 26 -0.67 1.50 -6.13
C ALA A 26 -1.05 0.12 -5.56
N ALA A 27 -2.23 -0.01 -4.92
CA ALA A 27 -2.67 -1.28 -4.38
C ALA A 27 -2.94 -2.32 -5.47
N TRP A 28 -3.61 -1.93 -6.55
CA TRP A 28 -3.90 -2.81 -7.67
C TRP A 28 -2.62 -3.28 -8.39
N GLN A 29 -1.72 -2.35 -8.71
CA GLN A 29 -0.46 -2.68 -9.36
C GLN A 29 0.42 -3.58 -8.48
N LEU A 30 0.42 -3.39 -7.15
CA LEU A 30 1.13 -4.26 -6.22
C LEU A 30 0.52 -5.67 -6.16
N TYR A 31 -0.79 -5.81 -6.28
CA TYR A 31 -1.44 -7.12 -6.38
C TYR A 31 -0.98 -7.85 -7.65
N GLN A 32 -1.10 -7.20 -8.81
CA GLN A 32 -0.70 -7.76 -10.11
C GLN A 32 0.80 -8.11 -10.13
N ALA A 33 1.66 -7.20 -9.66
CA ALA A 33 3.10 -7.42 -9.63
C ALA A 33 3.47 -8.62 -8.76
N GLN A 34 2.87 -8.77 -7.57
CA GLN A 34 3.14 -9.92 -6.71
C GLN A 34 2.69 -11.24 -7.37
N ALA A 35 1.52 -11.25 -8.01
CA ALA A 35 1.00 -12.43 -8.71
C ALA A 35 1.91 -12.85 -9.89
N GLU A 36 2.36 -11.90 -10.72
CA GLU A 36 3.24 -12.19 -11.86
C GLU A 36 4.63 -12.64 -11.41
N VAL A 37 5.20 -11.98 -10.40
CA VAL A 37 6.50 -12.36 -9.85
C VAL A 37 6.44 -13.76 -9.20
N ALA A 38 5.34 -14.12 -8.55
CA ALA A 38 5.15 -15.48 -8.01
C ALA A 38 5.11 -16.54 -9.12
N LYS A 39 4.42 -16.28 -10.24
CA LYS A 39 4.43 -17.17 -11.42
C LYS A 39 5.83 -17.37 -11.97
N VAL A 40 6.61 -16.29 -12.08
CA VAL A 40 8.01 -16.36 -12.53
C VAL A 40 8.87 -17.16 -11.55
N ALA A 41 8.75 -16.91 -10.25
CA ALA A 41 9.50 -17.64 -9.23
C ALA A 41 9.19 -19.15 -9.28
N LYS A 42 7.92 -19.52 -9.45
CA LYS A 42 7.47 -20.91 -9.63
C LYS A 42 8.07 -21.56 -10.88
N LYS A 43 8.10 -20.84 -12.01
CA LYS A 43 8.71 -21.31 -13.27
C LYS A 43 10.20 -21.68 -13.12
N TYR A 44 10.93 -20.98 -12.24
CA TYR A 44 12.36 -21.17 -12.04
C TYR A 44 12.71 -21.91 -10.73
N ASP A 45 11.73 -22.48 -10.04
CA ASP A 45 11.88 -23.16 -8.75
C ASP A 45 12.64 -22.32 -7.71
N VAL A 46 12.26 -21.04 -7.60
CA VAL A 46 12.82 -20.10 -6.62
C VAL A 46 11.83 -19.89 -5.48
N LYS A 47 12.25 -20.16 -4.25
CA LYS A 47 11.49 -19.79 -3.05
C LYS A 47 11.52 -18.27 -2.89
N LEU A 48 10.39 -17.64 -3.20
CA LEU A 48 10.20 -16.21 -3.09
C LEU A 48 9.68 -15.83 -1.69
N THR A 49 10.21 -14.75 -1.13
CA THR A 49 9.66 -14.08 0.06
C THR A 49 9.37 -12.63 -0.29
N PHE A 50 8.13 -12.18 -0.12
CA PHE A 50 7.83 -10.75 -0.16
C PHE A 50 8.13 -10.10 1.19
N PHE A 51 8.83 -8.96 1.14
CA PHE A 51 9.03 -8.09 2.28
C PHE A 51 8.09 -6.88 2.17
N HIS A 52 7.04 -6.87 2.99
CA HIS A 52 6.04 -5.82 2.99
C HIS A 52 6.54 -4.58 3.73
N GLY A 53 6.75 -3.49 2.99
CA GLY A 53 7.18 -2.19 3.50
C GLY A 53 6.07 -1.40 4.22
N ARG A 54 6.40 -0.15 4.58
CA ARG A 54 5.48 0.77 5.27
C ARG A 54 4.24 1.08 4.40
N GLY A 55 3.12 1.31 5.09
CA GLY A 55 1.87 1.80 4.52
C GLY A 55 0.94 0.71 3.96
N GLY A 56 1.35 -0.54 3.95
CA GLY A 56 0.48 -1.66 3.58
C GLY A 56 -0.63 -1.87 4.62
N THR A 57 -1.74 -2.47 4.18
CA THR A 57 -2.81 -2.95 5.08
C THR A 57 -2.24 -3.92 6.13
N VAL A 58 -1.27 -4.74 5.73
CA VAL A 58 -0.55 -5.71 6.59
C VAL A 58 0.24 -5.04 7.74
N GLY A 59 0.78 -3.83 7.53
CA GLY A 59 1.72 -3.19 8.46
C GLY A 59 1.16 -2.02 9.27
N ARG A 60 -0.11 -1.63 9.10
CA ARG A 60 -0.73 -0.48 9.79
C ARG A 60 -1.93 -0.79 10.67
N GLY A 61 -2.49 -1.99 10.62
CA GLY A 61 -3.78 -2.25 11.26
C GLY A 61 -4.91 -1.36 10.72
N GLY A 62 -4.76 -0.81 9.49
CA GLY A 62 -5.80 -0.01 8.81
C GLY A 62 -7.02 -0.82 8.37
N GLY A 63 -6.98 -2.12 8.64
CA GLY A 63 -8.03 -3.12 8.68
C GLY A 63 -7.48 -4.31 9.50
N PRO A 64 -8.26 -5.38 9.74
CA PRO A 64 -7.77 -6.54 10.47
C PRO A 64 -6.54 -7.15 9.77
N THR A 65 -5.35 -7.04 10.38
CA THR A 65 -4.09 -7.54 9.79
C THR A 65 -4.18 -9.01 9.37
N HIS A 66 -4.98 -9.80 10.10
CA HIS A 66 -5.27 -11.18 9.75
C HIS A 66 -5.86 -11.30 8.34
N LEU A 67 -6.95 -10.59 8.06
CA LEU A 67 -7.60 -10.59 6.75
C LEU A 67 -6.70 -10.00 5.65
N ALA A 68 -5.88 -9.00 5.97
CA ALA A 68 -4.94 -8.42 5.02
C ALA A 68 -3.84 -9.39 4.56
N ILE A 69 -3.48 -10.37 5.39
CA ILE A 69 -2.56 -11.46 5.02
C ILE A 69 -3.31 -12.47 4.15
N LEU A 70 -4.53 -12.86 4.56
CA LEU A 70 -5.37 -13.80 3.79
C LEU A 70 -5.74 -13.28 2.39
N SER A 71 -5.78 -11.96 2.19
CA SER A 71 -6.10 -11.36 0.89
C SER A 71 -4.91 -11.17 -0.05
N GLN A 72 -3.69 -11.56 0.34
CA GLN A 72 -2.55 -11.54 -0.59
C GLN A 72 -2.81 -12.47 -1.78
N PRO A 73 -2.24 -12.21 -2.98
CA PRO A 73 -2.44 -13.10 -4.12
C PRO A 73 -2.04 -14.54 -3.79
N PRO A 74 -2.70 -15.56 -4.39
CA PRO A 74 -2.34 -16.96 -4.20
C PRO A 74 -0.85 -17.24 -4.46
N ASP A 75 -0.28 -18.22 -3.79
CA ASP A 75 1.13 -18.66 -3.93
C ASP A 75 2.20 -17.58 -3.62
N THR A 76 1.86 -16.47 -2.93
CA THR A 76 2.82 -15.38 -2.62
C THR A 76 3.48 -15.46 -1.24
N ILE A 77 2.89 -16.19 -0.28
CA ILE A 77 3.41 -16.28 1.09
C ILE A 77 4.18 -17.59 1.33
N ASN A 78 3.60 -18.74 0.99
CA ASN A 78 4.23 -20.07 1.04
C ASN A 78 5.06 -20.33 2.32
N GLY A 79 4.48 -20.01 3.48
CA GLY A 79 5.09 -20.18 4.80
C GLY A 79 6.23 -19.22 5.14
N SER A 80 6.44 -18.14 4.37
CA SER A 80 7.48 -17.14 4.62
C SER A 80 6.94 -15.71 4.48
N LEU A 81 6.58 -15.12 5.61
CA LEU A 81 6.09 -13.75 5.69
C LEU A 81 7.15 -12.83 6.31
N ARG A 82 7.43 -11.69 5.67
CA ARG A 82 8.26 -10.62 6.25
C ARG A 82 7.51 -9.29 6.15
N VAL A 83 7.26 -8.64 7.30
CA VAL A 83 6.44 -7.43 7.38
C VAL A 83 7.15 -6.36 8.20
N THR A 84 7.02 -5.11 7.77
CA THR A 84 7.44 -3.95 8.57
C THR A 84 6.38 -3.63 9.63
N ILE A 85 6.73 -3.79 10.91
CA ILE A 85 5.98 -3.18 12.01
C ILE A 85 6.39 -1.72 12.11
N GLN A 86 5.43 -0.82 12.07
CA GLN A 86 5.71 0.61 12.08
C GLN A 86 5.82 1.13 13.50
N GLY A 87 6.71 2.11 13.72
CA GLY A 87 6.94 2.69 15.04
C GLY A 87 5.66 3.24 15.67
N GLU A 88 4.73 3.81 14.89
CA GLU A 88 3.45 4.31 15.41
C GLU A 88 2.45 3.22 15.82
N VAL A 89 2.73 1.94 15.53
CA VAL A 89 1.86 0.79 15.87
C VAL A 89 2.56 -0.19 16.82
N ILE A 90 3.84 0.05 17.16
CA ILE A 90 4.63 -0.88 17.96
C ILE A 90 4.02 -1.10 19.35
N GLU A 91 3.66 -0.01 20.03
CA GLU A 91 3.08 -0.02 21.36
C GLU A 91 1.73 -0.76 21.38
N HIS A 92 0.85 -0.41 20.44
CA HIS A 92 -0.44 -1.10 20.30
C HIS A 92 -0.29 -2.60 20.00
N SER A 93 0.78 -2.99 19.30
CA SER A 93 0.98 -4.39 18.89
C SER A 93 1.66 -5.24 19.96
N PHE A 94 2.55 -4.64 20.76
CA PHE A 94 3.50 -5.37 21.61
C PHE A 94 3.70 -4.78 23.01
N GLY A 95 3.10 -3.63 23.34
CA GLY A 95 3.28 -2.94 24.62
C GLY A 95 2.56 -3.60 25.80
N GLU A 96 1.52 -4.41 25.53
CA GLU A 96 0.80 -5.18 26.55
C GLU A 96 0.87 -6.68 26.22
N GLU A 97 1.02 -7.53 27.24
CA GLU A 97 1.32 -8.96 27.10
C GLU A 97 0.27 -9.72 26.30
N HIS A 98 -1.02 -9.54 26.59
CA HIS A 98 -2.09 -10.22 25.87
C HIS A 98 -2.24 -9.70 24.43
N LEU A 99 -2.00 -8.41 24.18
CA LEU A 99 -1.98 -7.84 22.84
C LEU A 99 -0.79 -8.36 22.03
N CYS A 100 0.39 -8.45 22.64
CA CYS A 100 1.59 -9.06 22.06
C CYS A 100 1.30 -10.51 21.63
N PHE A 101 0.75 -11.33 22.55
CA PHE A 101 0.38 -12.71 22.25
C PHE A 101 -0.60 -12.78 21.07
N ARG A 102 -1.67 -11.99 21.09
CA ARG A 102 -2.66 -11.93 19.99
C ARG A 102 -2.05 -11.45 18.68
N THR A 103 -1.03 -10.60 18.73
CA THR A 103 -0.28 -10.15 17.54
C THR A 103 0.51 -11.29 16.93
N LEU A 104 1.27 -12.04 17.73
CA LEU A 104 2.00 -13.19 17.23
C LEU A 104 1.04 -14.28 16.71
N GLN A 105 -0.04 -14.55 17.44
CA GLN A 105 -1.06 -15.52 17.06
C GLN A 105 -1.66 -15.22 15.67
N ARG A 106 -2.08 -13.97 15.42
CA ARG A 106 -2.74 -13.63 14.14
C ARG A 106 -1.77 -13.71 12.94
N PHE A 107 -0.50 -13.33 13.12
CA PHE A 107 0.49 -13.44 12.06
C PHE A 107 0.77 -14.90 11.71
N THR A 108 0.94 -15.76 12.72
CA THR A 108 1.16 -17.19 12.53
C THR A 108 -0.03 -17.86 11.86
N ALA A 109 -1.24 -17.65 12.40
CA ALA A 109 -2.46 -18.26 11.88
C ALA A 109 -2.73 -17.86 10.42
N ALA A 110 -2.73 -16.57 10.11
CA ALA A 110 -3.03 -16.10 8.76
C ALA A 110 -1.96 -16.51 7.73
N THR A 111 -0.69 -16.57 8.12
CA THR A 111 0.41 -17.05 7.25
C THR A 111 0.25 -18.53 6.90
N LEU A 112 -0.13 -19.34 7.89
CA LEU A 112 -0.36 -20.76 7.70
C LEU A 112 -1.61 -21.01 6.85
N GLU A 113 -2.73 -20.36 7.20
CA GLU A 113 -4.00 -20.51 6.50
C GLU A 113 -3.89 -20.09 5.04
N HIS A 114 -3.28 -18.94 4.73
CA HIS A 114 -3.12 -18.48 3.34
C HIS A 114 -2.42 -19.51 2.45
N GLY A 115 -1.43 -20.22 2.98
CA GLY A 115 -0.69 -21.25 2.23
C GLY A 115 -1.48 -22.55 1.97
N MET A 116 -2.57 -22.78 2.71
CA MET A 116 -3.41 -23.98 2.57
C MET A 116 -4.80 -23.67 2.00
N HIS A 117 -5.25 -22.42 2.16
CA HIS A 117 -6.55 -21.93 1.75
C HIS A 117 -6.40 -20.54 1.11
N PRO A 118 -5.87 -20.48 -0.14
CA PRO A 118 -5.66 -19.21 -0.83
C PRO A 118 -6.99 -18.51 -1.15
N PRO A 119 -6.99 -17.17 -1.28
CA PRO A 119 -8.20 -16.44 -1.63
C PRO A 119 -8.64 -16.73 -3.06
N ILE A 120 -9.90 -16.42 -3.36
CA ILE A 120 -10.44 -16.50 -4.72
C ILE A 120 -9.64 -15.60 -5.67
N SER A 121 -9.35 -16.10 -6.86
CA SER A 121 -8.76 -15.28 -7.92
C SER A 121 -9.80 -14.27 -8.42
N PRO A 122 -9.39 -13.03 -8.72
CA PRO A 122 -10.33 -12.03 -9.22
C PRO A 122 -10.89 -12.45 -10.57
N LYS A 123 -12.21 -12.29 -10.74
CA LYS A 123 -12.88 -12.56 -12.01
C LYS A 123 -12.37 -11.62 -13.12
N PRO A 124 -12.45 -12.01 -14.41
CA PRO A 124 -12.01 -11.16 -15.52
C PRO A 124 -12.64 -9.76 -15.50
N GLU A 125 -13.93 -9.66 -15.21
CA GLU A 125 -14.66 -8.40 -15.12
C GLU A 125 -14.20 -7.51 -13.95
N TRP A 126 -13.82 -8.10 -12.82
CA TRP A 126 -13.26 -7.37 -11.69
C TRP A 126 -11.89 -6.80 -12.02
N SER A 127 -11.03 -7.62 -12.63
CA SER A 127 -9.67 -7.21 -13.03
C SER A 127 -9.74 -6.09 -14.07
N LYS A 128 -10.61 -6.22 -15.08
CA LYS A 128 -10.82 -5.20 -16.09
C LYS A 128 -11.32 -3.88 -15.49
N LEU A 129 -12.28 -3.92 -14.57
CA LEU A 129 -12.77 -2.72 -13.91
C LEU A 129 -11.67 -2.04 -13.07
N MET A 130 -10.86 -2.83 -12.35
CA MET A 130 -9.73 -2.33 -11.58
C MET A 130 -8.64 -1.70 -12.44
N ASP A 131 -8.32 -2.28 -13.61
CA ASP A 131 -7.38 -1.71 -14.58
C ASP A 131 -7.85 -0.32 -15.05
N GLU A 132 -9.14 -0.19 -15.41
CA GLU A 132 -9.73 1.07 -15.85
C GLU A 132 -9.72 2.13 -14.72
N MET A 133 -10.15 1.73 -13.53
CA MET A 133 -10.18 2.61 -12.35
C MET A 133 -8.79 3.07 -11.93
N ALA A 134 -7.76 2.24 -12.06
CA ALA A 134 -6.38 2.60 -11.72
C ALA A 134 -5.84 3.71 -12.63
N VAL A 135 -6.18 3.71 -13.92
CA VAL A 135 -5.79 4.79 -14.85
C VAL A 135 -6.42 6.12 -14.42
N VAL A 136 -7.73 6.11 -14.18
CA VAL A 136 -8.49 7.32 -13.79
C VAL A 136 -8.04 7.84 -12.42
N ALA A 137 -7.86 6.97 -11.43
CA ALA A 137 -7.37 7.37 -10.11
C ALA A 137 -5.97 7.98 -10.17
N THR A 138 -5.08 7.41 -10.98
CA THR A 138 -3.72 7.92 -11.16
C THR A 138 -3.74 9.31 -11.77
N ASP A 139 -4.57 9.52 -12.80
CA ASP A 139 -4.66 10.83 -13.44
C ASP A 139 -5.26 11.88 -12.51
N ALA A 140 -6.34 11.55 -11.80
CA ALA A 140 -6.95 12.43 -10.80
C ALA A 140 -6.00 12.76 -9.64
N TYR A 141 -5.17 11.80 -9.22
CA TYR A 141 -4.14 12.04 -8.21
C TYR A 141 -3.04 12.98 -8.73
N ARG A 142 -2.48 12.68 -9.91
CA ARG A 142 -1.38 13.45 -10.50
C ARG A 142 -1.81 14.82 -10.99
N SER A 143 -3.08 15.02 -11.37
CA SER A 143 -3.61 16.33 -11.74
C SER A 143 -3.45 17.33 -10.59
N VAL A 144 -3.72 16.90 -9.36
CA VAL A 144 -3.60 17.73 -8.16
C VAL A 144 -2.18 17.75 -7.62
N VAL A 145 -1.54 16.60 -7.44
CA VAL A 145 -0.28 16.52 -6.69
C VAL A 145 0.94 16.89 -7.52
N VAL A 146 0.89 16.66 -8.84
CA VAL A 146 2.04 16.83 -9.76
C VAL A 146 1.82 17.99 -10.72
N ARG A 147 0.63 18.14 -11.30
CA ARG A 147 0.37 19.10 -12.38
C ARG A 147 -0.15 20.46 -11.92
N GLU A 148 -0.82 20.55 -10.76
CA GLU A 148 -1.29 21.83 -10.22
C GLU A 148 -0.11 22.64 -9.66
N PRO A 149 0.24 23.80 -10.26
CA PRO A 149 1.45 24.56 -9.90
C PRO A 149 1.42 25.09 -8.46
N ARG A 150 0.23 25.41 -7.92
CA ARG A 150 0.09 25.95 -6.56
C ARG A 150 0.02 24.87 -5.48
N PHE A 151 0.04 23.58 -5.85
CA PHE A 151 -0.15 22.49 -4.90
C PHE A 151 0.91 22.49 -3.78
N VAL A 152 2.18 22.72 -4.14
CA VAL A 152 3.29 22.71 -3.16
C VAL A 152 3.17 23.87 -2.17
N GLU A 153 2.73 25.04 -2.64
CA GLU A 153 2.47 26.20 -1.80
C GLU A 153 1.33 25.90 -0.82
N TYR A 154 0.18 25.43 -1.34
CA TYR A 154 -0.96 25.03 -0.52
C TYR A 154 -0.57 23.97 0.52
N PHE A 155 0.16 22.93 0.11
CA PHE A 155 0.61 21.87 1.01
C PHE A 155 1.46 22.40 2.18
N ARG A 156 2.37 23.33 1.94
CA ARG A 156 3.22 23.91 2.98
C ARG A 156 2.51 24.90 3.88
N SER A 157 1.45 25.55 3.39
CA SER A 157 0.63 26.46 4.19
C SER A 157 -0.46 25.74 4.98
N ALA A 158 -1.02 24.68 4.42
CA ALA A 158 -2.14 23.95 5.03
C ALA A 158 -1.70 22.81 5.95
N THR A 159 -0.41 22.45 5.97
CA THR A 159 0.12 21.34 6.79
C THR A 159 1.43 21.73 7.47
N PRO A 160 1.80 21.08 8.59
CA PRO A 160 3.04 21.38 9.30
C PRO A 160 4.29 20.72 8.66
N GLU A 161 4.33 20.54 7.32
CA GLU A 161 5.46 19.85 6.67
C GLU A 161 6.78 20.58 6.89
N THR A 162 6.77 21.90 6.80
CA THR A 162 7.96 22.73 6.93
C THR A 162 8.49 22.68 8.37
N GLU A 163 7.60 22.80 9.35
CA GLU A 163 7.91 22.75 10.78
C GLU A 163 8.42 21.37 11.16
N TYR A 164 7.77 20.29 10.70
CA TYR A 164 8.22 18.92 10.92
C TYR A 164 9.66 18.69 10.43
N GLY A 165 10.03 19.26 9.28
CA GLY A 165 11.38 19.16 8.74
C GLY A 165 12.43 19.99 9.50
N ARG A 166 12.01 20.99 10.28
CA ARG A 166 12.90 21.88 11.07
C ARG A 166 13.02 21.46 12.53
N MET A 167 12.02 20.76 13.07
CA MET A 167 11.99 20.31 14.46
C MET A 167 12.79 19.02 14.66
N ASN A 168 13.27 18.81 15.89
CA ASN A 168 14.02 17.61 16.29
C ASN A 168 13.09 16.41 16.58
N ILE A 169 12.25 16.05 15.61
CA ILE A 169 11.27 14.94 15.73
C ILE A 169 11.71 13.74 14.88
N GLY A 170 12.14 13.98 13.65
CA GLY A 170 12.58 12.93 12.73
C GLY A 170 14.10 12.78 12.69
N SER A 171 14.60 11.55 12.66
CA SER A 171 16.05 11.27 12.53
C SER A 171 16.59 11.41 11.10
N ARG A 172 15.72 11.65 10.10
CA ARG A 172 16.07 11.66 8.68
C ARG A 172 15.59 12.95 8.02
N PRO A 173 16.34 13.49 7.03
CA PRO A 173 15.87 14.63 6.24
C PRO A 173 14.54 14.32 5.55
N ALA A 174 13.60 15.28 5.59
CA ALA A 174 12.26 15.12 5.00
C ALA A 174 12.30 14.98 3.47
N LYS A 175 13.26 15.63 2.80
CA LYS A 175 13.42 15.63 1.34
C LYS A 175 14.75 14.98 0.93
N ARG A 176 14.79 14.40 -0.27
CA ARG A 176 16.03 13.86 -0.87
C ARG A 176 16.91 14.97 -1.46
N ARG A 177 16.30 16.02 -2.02
CA ARG A 177 16.96 17.20 -2.57
C ARG A 177 16.10 18.45 -2.31
N PRO A 178 16.68 19.63 -2.06
CA PRO A 178 15.92 20.88 -2.00
C PRO A 178 15.26 21.22 -3.35
N GLY A 179 14.13 21.93 -3.34
CA GLY A 179 13.51 22.52 -4.54
C GLY A 179 12.67 21.59 -5.44
N GLY A 180 12.75 20.27 -5.31
CA GLY A 180 12.08 19.35 -6.26
C GLY A 180 10.65 18.93 -5.90
N GLY A 181 9.81 19.84 -5.39
CA GLY A 181 8.38 19.59 -5.14
C GLY A 181 8.05 18.33 -4.30
N ILE A 182 6.93 17.67 -4.60
CA ILE A 182 6.47 16.44 -3.91
C ILE A 182 7.27 15.19 -4.32
N THR A 183 7.90 15.19 -5.51
CA THR A 183 8.68 14.05 -6.00
C THR A 183 9.93 13.82 -5.14
N THR A 184 10.54 14.89 -4.64
CA THR A 184 11.70 14.81 -3.71
C THR A 184 11.32 14.56 -2.25
N LEU A 185 10.05 14.72 -1.87
CA LEU A 185 9.55 14.47 -0.52
C LEU A 185 9.48 12.97 -0.23
N ARG A 186 9.94 12.54 0.95
CA ARG A 186 9.82 11.15 1.39
C ARG A 186 8.38 10.82 1.78
N ALA A 187 8.00 9.55 1.68
CA ALA A 187 6.64 9.09 1.99
C ALA A 187 6.22 9.31 3.46
N ILE A 188 7.16 9.29 4.41
CA ILE A 188 6.88 9.53 5.83
C ILE A 188 6.40 10.97 6.08
N PRO A 189 7.17 12.03 5.76
CA PRO A 189 6.70 13.42 5.85
C PRO A 189 5.41 13.67 5.09
N TRP A 190 5.25 13.07 3.91
CA TRP A 190 4.04 13.21 3.09
C TRP A 190 2.78 12.78 3.84
N ILE A 191 2.76 11.55 4.35
CA ILE A 191 1.59 11.03 5.06
C ILE A 191 1.45 11.71 6.43
N PHE A 192 2.56 11.95 7.13
CA PHE A 192 2.54 12.56 8.46
C PHE A 192 1.87 13.94 8.44
N SER A 193 2.27 14.82 7.51
CA SER A 193 1.80 16.20 7.46
C SER A 193 0.28 16.29 7.24
N TRP A 194 -0.27 15.47 6.34
CA TRP A 194 -1.71 15.40 6.10
C TRP A 194 -2.50 14.67 7.20
N THR A 195 -1.85 13.80 7.96
CA THR A 195 -2.45 13.19 9.15
C THR A 195 -2.61 14.19 10.28
N GLN A 196 -1.64 15.09 10.48
CA GLN A 196 -1.72 16.13 11.51
C GLN A 196 -2.94 17.03 11.33
N THR A 197 -3.29 17.33 10.08
CA THR A 197 -4.41 18.21 9.73
C THR A 197 -5.74 17.47 9.60
N ARG A 198 -5.76 16.15 9.87
CA ARG A 198 -6.95 15.28 9.79
C ARG A 198 -7.56 15.19 8.38
N PHE A 199 -6.87 15.69 7.36
CA PHE A 199 -7.40 15.71 5.99
C PHE A 199 -7.09 14.42 5.23
N HIS A 200 -5.97 13.76 5.55
CA HIS A 200 -5.60 12.44 5.01
C HIS A 200 -5.60 12.34 3.47
N LEU A 201 -5.40 13.46 2.75
CA LEU A 201 -5.38 13.56 1.28
C LEU A 201 -4.63 12.41 0.58
N PRO A 202 -3.43 11.98 1.02
CA PRO A 202 -2.67 10.91 0.37
C PRO A 202 -3.36 9.54 0.30
N VAL A 203 -4.39 9.32 1.13
CA VAL A 203 -5.02 8.02 1.31
C VAL A 203 -6.21 7.83 0.38
N TRP A 204 -6.96 8.91 0.09
CA TRP A 204 -8.23 8.83 -0.65
C TRP A 204 -8.23 9.58 -1.99
N LEU A 205 -7.28 10.48 -2.24
CA LEU A 205 -7.26 11.26 -3.48
C LEU A 205 -7.19 10.33 -4.71
N GLY A 206 -8.10 10.54 -5.65
CA GLY A 206 -8.28 9.72 -6.86
C GLY A 206 -9.31 8.59 -6.74
N VAL A 207 -9.59 8.10 -5.52
CA VAL A 207 -10.54 7.00 -5.29
C VAL A 207 -11.97 7.38 -5.70
N GLY A 208 -12.44 8.54 -5.24
CA GLY A 208 -13.80 9.01 -5.54
C GLY A 208 -14.03 9.23 -7.03
N THR A 209 -13.04 9.79 -7.74
CA THR A 209 -13.10 10.00 -9.20
C THR A 209 -13.16 8.68 -9.96
N ALA A 210 -12.37 7.68 -9.53
CA ALA A 210 -12.38 6.36 -10.16
C ALA A 210 -13.72 5.62 -9.94
N PHE A 211 -14.27 5.65 -8.72
CA PHE A 211 -15.60 5.07 -8.47
C PHE A 211 -16.70 5.77 -9.27
N LYS A 212 -16.68 7.10 -9.31
CA LYS A 212 -17.64 7.87 -10.10
C LYS A 212 -17.54 7.51 -11.59
N HIS A 213 -16.32 7.43 -12.13
CA HIS A 213 -16.10 7.02 -13.52
C HIS A 213 -16.67 5.62 -13.81
N ALA A 214 -16.41 4.65 -12.93
CA ALA A 214 -16.93 3.29 -13.08
C ALA A 214 -18.47 3.27 -13.13
N ILE A 215 -19.13 3.98 -12.22
CA ILE A 215 -20.60 4.05 -12.13
C ILE A 215 -21.21 4.80 -13.32
N ASP A 216 -20.62 5.94 -13.71
CA ASP A 216 -21.10 6.76 -14.83
C ASP A 216 -20.94 6.03 -16.17
N LYS A 217 -19.95 5.12 -16.29
CA LYS A 217 -19.70 4.31 -17.50
C LYS A 217 -20.74 3.21 -17.72
N ASP A 218 -21.15 2.52 -16.66
CA ASP A 218 -22.23 1.52 -16.70
C ASP A 218 -22.83 1.39 -15.29
N ILE A 219 -24.15 1.58 -15.16
CA ILE A 219 -24.86 1.47 -13.88
C ILE A 219 -24.69 0.09 -13.23
N LYS A 220 -24.45 -0.97 -14.02
CA LYS A 220 -24.18 -2.32 -13.53
C LYS A 220 -22.87 -2.39 -12.75
N ASN A 221 -21.90 -1.52 -13.04
CA ASN A 221 -20.63 -1.48 -12.30
C ASN A 221 -20.84 -1.13 -10.82
N PHE A 222 -21.92 -0.43 -10.46
CA PHE A 222 -22.22 -0.18 -9.05
C PHE A 222 -22.50 -1.49 -8.31
N GLN A 223 -23.26 -2.39 -8.90
CA GLN A 223 -23.53 -3.69 -8.31
C GLN A 223 -22.28 -4.58 -8.32
N LEU A 224 -21.49 -4.52 -9.41
CA LEU A 224 -20.22 -5.24 -9.50
C LEU A 224 -19.23 -4.83 -8.40
N LEU A 225 -19.11 -3.51 -8.13
CA LEU A 225 -18.26 -3.00 -7.04
C LEU A 225 -18.72 -3.48 -5.66
N LYS A 226 -20.03 -3.64 -5.44
CA LYS A 226 -20.56 -4.21 -4.20
C LYS A 226 -20.26 -5.70 -4.07
N GLU A 227 -20.28 -6.44 -5.18
CA GLU A 227 -19.93 -7.87 -5.17
C GLU A 227 -18.42 -8.11 -4.97
N MET A 228 -17.59 -7.15 -5.37
CA MET A 228 -16.14 -7.19 -5.12
C MET A 228 -15.77 -6.95 -3.65
N TYR A 229 -16.63 -6.26 -2.88
CA TYR A 229 -16.42 -5.93 -1.47
C TYR A 229 -16.98 -7.01 -0.55
#